data_AF-A0A7V8YJK3-F1
#
_entry.id   AF-A0A7V8YJK3-F1
#
_cell.length_a   1.000
_cell.length_b   1.000
_cell.length_c   1.000
_cell.angle_alpha   90.00
_cell.angle_beta   90.00
_cell.angle_gamma   90.00
#
_symmetry.space_group_name_H-M   'P 1'
#
loop_
_entity.id
_entity.type
_entity.pdbx_description
1 polymer ?
#
loop_
_entity_poly.entity_id
_entity_poly.type
_entity_poly.pdbx_seq_one_letter_code
_entity_poly.pdbx_strand_id
1 'polypeptide(L)'
;MSAAERPKVVYGVRVSNFRDGPGVVEAVFSTEAAACDYALLRSAERHHNSGSVTRWELDRPDVRDWLVVYRDGRQQHRNTRLDGR
;
A
#
# COMPACT_ATOMS: atom_id res chain seq x y z
N MET A 1 -6.48 -24.97 -19.95
CA MET A 1 -5.79 -23.83 -19.31
C MET A 1 -6.78 -23.18 -18.35
N SER A 2 -6.54 -23.28 -17.05
CA SER A 2 -7.40 -22.64 -16.04
C SER A 2 -7.32 -21.12 -16.22
N ALA A 3 -8.45 -20.45 -16.38
CA ALA A 3 -8.51 -19.00 -16.30
C ALA A 3 -8.12 -18.62 -14.87
N ALA A 4 -6.88 -18.15 -14.68
CA ALA A 4 -6.41 -17.68 -13.40
C ALA A 4 -7.43 -16.65 -12.88
N GLU A 5 -8.10 -16.99 -11.78
CA GLU A 5 -9.13 -16.15 -11.18
C GLU A 5 -8.52 -14.77 -10.93
N ARG A 6 -9.07 -13.74 -11.59
CA ARG A 6 -8.53 -12.38 -11.44
C ARG A 6 -8.60 -11.99 -9.96
N PRO A 7 -7.54 -11.40 -9.38
CA PRO A 7 -7.54 -11.02 -7.99
C PRO A 7 -8.66 -10.00 -7.75
N LYS A 8 -9.56 -10.28 -6.80
CA LYS A 8 -10.65 -9.38 -6.39
C LYS A 8 -10.15 -8.21 -5.54
N VAL A 9 -8.92 -8.32 -5.03
CA VAL A 9 -8.28 -7.34 -4.15
C VAL A 9 -6.89 -7.05 -4.67
N VAL A 10 -6.51 -5.78 -4.65
CA VAL A 10 -5.15 -5.33 -4.93
C VAL A 10 -4.67 -4.36 -3.86
N TYR A 11 -3.35 -4.18 -3.78
CA TYR A 11 -2.69 -3.37 -2.76
C TYR A 11 -1.82 -2.34 -3.47
N GLY A 12 -2.22 -1.08 -3.40
CA GLY A 12 -1.45 0.03 -3.95
C GLY A 12 -0.46 0.58 -2.95
N VAL A 13 0.75 0.86 -3.44
CA VAL A 13 1.77 1.57 -2.69
C VAL A 13 1.86 3.00 -3.17
N ARG A 14 1.65 3.93 -2.24
CA ARG A 14 1.87 5.35 -2.47
C ARG A 14 3.15 5.79 -1.77
N VAL A 15 4.05 6.41 -2.51
CA VAL A 15 5.27 7.02 -1.96
C VAL A 15 5.17 8.53 -2.00
N SER A 16 5.79 9.18 -1.04
CA SER A 16 5.87 10.63 -0.98
C SER A 16 7.26 11.08 -0.55
N ASN A 17 7.58 12.30 -0.96
CA ASN A 17 8.79 13.03 -0.61
C ASN A 17 8.38 14.25 0.23
N PHE A 18 9.19 14.64 1.22
CA PHE A 18 8.92 15.84 2.03
C PHE A 18 8.78 17.13 1.21
N ARG A 19 9.26 17.13 -0.05
CA ARG A 19 9.30 18.30 -0.92
C ARG A 19 8.22 18.35 -2.00
N ASP A 20 7.59 17.22 -2.35
CA ASP A 20 6.88 17.09 -3.64
C ASP A 20 5.35 16.99 -3.53
N GLY A 21 4.77 17.25 -2.35
CA GLY A 21 3.32 17.29 -2.17
C GLY A 21 2.66 15.90 -2.03
N PRO A 22 1.37 15.76 -2.38
CA PRO A 22 0.64 14.50 -2.15
C PRO A 22 1.24 13.36 -2.97
N GLY A 23 1.66 12.29 -2.31
CA GLY A 23 2.34 11.16 -2.92
C GLY A 23 1.58 10.49 -4.08
N VAL A 24 2.33 9.86 -4.99
CA VAL A 24 1.77 9.14 -6.15
C VAL A 24 1.68 7.64 -5.87
N VAL A 25 0.70 6.96 -6.48
CA VAL A 25 0.69 5.49 -6.49
C VAL A 25 1.81 5.05 -7.43
N GLU A 26 2.84 4.42 -6.88
CA GLU A 26 4.02 3.98 -7.64
C GLU A 26 3.87 2.54 -8.12
N ALA A 27 3.24 1.67 -7.30
CA ALA A 27 3.12 0.25 -7.60
C ALA A 27 1.80 -0.34 -7.08
N VAL A 28 1.37 -1.46 -7.70
CA VAL A 28 0.18 -2.22 -7.31
C VAL A 28 0.54 -3.71 -7.25
N PHE A 29 0.15 -4.38 -6.17
CA PHE A 29 0.44 -5.78 -5.89
C PHE A 29 -0.84 -6.58 -5.68
N SER A 30 -0.78 -7.89 -5.90
CA SER A 30 -1.89 -8.82 -5.59
C SER A 30 -1.89 -9.31 -4.14
N THR A 31 -0.83 -9.03 -3.37
CA THR A 31 -0.70 -9.46 -1.96
C THR A 31 -0.31 -8.30 -1.04
N GLU A 32 -0.82 -8.32 0.20
CA GLU A 32 -0.48 -7.31 1.22
C GLU A 32 1.01 -7.34 1.56
N ALA A 33 1.58 -8.55 1.70
CA ALA A 33 2.97 -8.73 2.08
C ALA A 33 3.93 -8.06 1.08
N ALA A 34 3.76 -8.33 -0.22
CA ALA A 34 4.62 -7.75 -1.25
C ALA A 34 4.50 -6.21 -1.30
N ALA A 35 3.30 -5.68 -1.11
CA ALA A 35 3.09 -4.24 -1.04
C ALA A 35 3.74 -3.61 0.20
N CYS A 36 3.67 -4.27 1.36
CA CYS A 36 4.30 -3.81 2.60
C CYS A 36 5.82 -3.81 2.49
N ASP A 37 6.41 -4.91 1.98
CA ASP A 37 7.85 -5.02 1.78
C ASP A 37 8.36 -3.94 0.82
N TYR A 38 7.63 -3.71 -0.28
CA TYR A 38 7.95 -2.65 -1.22
C TYR A 38 7.83 -1.27 -0.57
N ALA A 39 6.72 -0.97 0.12
CA ALA A 39 6.52 0.33 0.77
C ALA A 39 7.58 0.61 1.85
N LEU A 40 7.98 -0.40 2.62
CA LEU A 40 9.05 -0.32 3.61
C LEU A 40 10.38 0.03 2.93
N LEU A 41 10.75 -0.72 1.89
CA LEU A 41 11.97 -0.48 1.12
C LEU A 41 12.00 0.95 0.57
N ARG A 42 10.93 1.36 -0.13
CA ARG A 42 10.85 2.71 -0.71
C ARG A 42 10.96 3.79 0.36
N SER A 43 10.29 3.63 1.49
CA SER A 43 10.36 4.61 2.59
C SER A 43 11.74 4.76 3.24
N ALA A 44 12.66 3.83 3.00
CA ALA A 44 14.03 3.86 3.50
C ALA A 44 15.01 4.51 2.49
N GLU A 45 14.57 4.73 1.24
CA GLU A 45 15.41 5.31 0.21
C GLU A 45 15.52 6.82 0.36
N ARG A 46 16.71 7.37 0.09
CA ARG A 46 17.04 8.79 0.34
C ARG A 46 16.10 9.81 -0.33
N HIS A 47 15.39 9.40 -1.37
CA HIS A 47 14.48 10.26 -2.11
C HIS A 47 13.06 10.23 -1.54
N HIS A 48 12.64 9.13 -0.91
CA HIS A 48 11.29 8.92 -0.40
C HIS A 48 11.31 8.80 1.12
N ASN A 49 10.61 9.69 1.79
CA ASN A 49 10.56 9.67 3.24
C ASN A 49 9.37 8.88 3.78
N SER A 50 8.37 8.57 2.94
CA SER A 50 7.22 7.79 3.37
C SER A 50 6.67 6.91 2.25
N GLY A 51 6.31 5.68 2.63
CA GLY A 51 5.55 4.72 1.82
C GLY A 51 4.30 4.30 2.56
N SER A 52 3.18 4.17 1.88
CA SER A 52 1.92 3.72 2.47
C SER A 52 1.22 2.70 1.59
N VAL A 53 0.53 1.76 2.22
CA VAL A 53 -0.20 0.70 1.53
C VAL A 53 -1.69 0.92 1.70
N THR A 54 -2.44 0.85 0.59
CA THR A 54 -3.90 0.89 0.57
C THR A 54 -4.42 -0.35 -0.14
N ARG A 55 -5.38 -1.04 0.47
CA ARG A 55 -6.13 -2.14 -0.12
C ARG A 55 -7.31 -1.60 -0.93
N TRP A 56 -7.52 -2.14 -2.11
CA TRP A 56 -8.67 -1.85 -2.97
C TRP A 56 -9.40 -3.13 -3.37
N GLU A 57 -10.72 -3.10 -3.24
CA GLU A 57 -11.60 -4.12 -3.79
C GLU A 57 -11.95 -3.74 -5.22
N LEU A 58 -11.60 -4.59 -6.19
CA LEU A 58 -11.82 -4.27 -7.62
C LEU A 58 -13.30 -4.31 -8.00
N ASP A 59 -14.10 -5.09 -7.27
CA ASP A 59 -15.55 -5.16 -7.40
C ASP A 59 -16.27 -4.06 -6.60
N ARG A 60 -15.57 -3.39 -5.66
CA ARG A 60 -16.07 -2.28 -4.84
C ARG A 60 -15.06 -1.14 -4.78
N PRO A 61 -14.87 -0.37 -5.88
CA PRO A 61 -13.79 0.61 -6.00
C PRO A 61 -13.90 1.81 -5.04
N ASP A 62 -15.05 1.97 -4.39
CA ASP A 62 -15.35 2.90 -3.30
C ASP A 62 -14.82 2.40 -1.94
N VAL A 63 -14.63 1.10 -1.77
CA VAL A 63 -14.06 0.50 -0.55
C VAL A 63 -12.55 0.52 -0.63
N ARG A 64 -11.93 1.31 0.26
CA ARG A 64 -10.48 1.48 0.33
C ARG A 64 -10.02 1.43 1.78
N ASP A 65 -9.16 0.47 2.09
CA ASP A 65 -8.60 0.34 3.43
C ASP A 65 -7.15 0.81 3.43
N TRP A 66 -6.86 1.90 4.12
CA TRP A 66 -5.48 2.29 4.36
C TRP A 66 -4.88 1.38 5.43
N LEU A 67 -3.81 0.66 5.10
CA LEU A 67 -3.30 -0.43 5.94
C LEU A 67 -2.13 0.00 6.82
N VAL A 68 -1.11 0.61 6.24
CA VAL A 68 0.15 0.87 6.94
C VAL A 68 0.87 2.06 6.34
N VAL A 69 1.63 2.76 7.19
CA VAL A 69 2.59 3.79 6.81
C VAL A 69 3.95 3.43 7.32
N TYR A 70 4.91 3.50 6.43
CA TYR A 70 6.33 3.50 6.72
C TYR A 70 6.89 4.91 6.52
N ARG A 71 7.83 5.28 7.39
CA ARG A 71 8.58 6.54 7.31
C ARG A 71 10.02 6.27 7.69
N ASP A 72 10.95 6.72 6.86
CA ASP A 72 12.39 6.54 7.07
C ASP A 72 12.76 5.08 7.37
N GLY A 73 12.16 4.14 6.63
CA GLY A 73 12.37 2.70 6.78
C GLY A 73 11.77 2.07 8.05
N ARG A 74 10.81 2.74 8.70
CA ARG A 74 10.18 2.24 9.93
C ARG A 74 8.67 2.33 9.85
N GLN A 75 7.98 1.31 10.34
CA GLN A 75 6.53 1.33 10.49
C GLN A 75 6.15 2.40 11.52
N GLN A 76 5.31 3.37 11.13
CA GLN A 76 4.81 4.42 12.01
C GLN A 76 3.38 4.12 12.45
N HIS A 77 2.57 3.64 11.52
CA HIS A 77 1.15 3.38 11.77
C HIS A 77 0.75 2.12 11.03
N ARG A 78 -0.04 1.27 11.69
CA ARG A 78 -0.72 0.14 11.05
C ARG A 78 -2.16 0.14 11.53
N ASN A 79 -3.08 0.27 10.59
CA ASN A 79 -4.47 -0.08 10.84
C ASN A 79 -4.53 -1.60 10.95
N THR A 80 -4.63 -2.09 12.18
CA THR A 80 -5.26 -3.38 12.42
C THR A 80 -6.70 -3.22 11.94
N ARG A 81 -7.13 -4.02 10.96
CA ARG A 81 -8.55 -4.19 10.67
C ARG A 81 -9.26 -4.36 12.01
N LEU A 82 -10.12 -3.42 12.36
CA LEU A 82 -11.25 -3.76 13.19
C LEU A 82 -12.10 -4.61 12.26
N ASP A 83 -11.83 -5.91 12.24
CA ASP A 83 -12.73 -6.85 11.59
C ASP A 83 -14.11 -6.56 12.16
N GLY A 84 -14.97 -6.01 11.31
CA GLY A 84 -16.33 -5.67 11.67
C GLY A 84 -16.99 -6.90 12.26
N ARG A 85 -17.36 -6.80 13.53
CA ARG A 85 -18.39 -7.64 14.12
C ARG A 85 -19.71 -7.38 13.41
#